data_AF-A0A7X7N1X5-F1
#
_entry.id   AF-A0A7X7N1X5-F1
#
_cell.length_a   1.000
_cell.length_b   1.000
_cell.length_c   1.000
_cell.angle_alpha   90.00
_cell.angle_beta   90.00
_cell.angle_gamma   90.00
#
_symmetry.space_group_name_H-M   'P 1'
#
loop_
_entity.id
_entity.type
_entity.pdbx_description
1 polymer ?
#
loop_
_entity_poly.entity_id
_entity_poly.type
_entity_poly.pdbx_seq_one_letter_code
_entity_poly.pdbx_strand_id
1 'polypeptide(L)'
;MTTKETCVTSFDSLLEEKGVSRRSFLKFCGAVAATLGLSEAMVPQVAHALEESVIGKATGALAPVVWLELASCTGCTESLAQVDTPDVATIVLEMISLTYSETLSAGAGYSLEE
;
A
#
# COMPACT_ATOMS: atom_id res chain seq x y z
N MET A 1 4.93 -32.32 -7.61
CA MET A 1 5.54 -31.26 -8.44
C MET A 1 5.28 -29.96 -7.71
N THR A 2 6.28 -29.52 -6.97
CA THR A 2 6.24 -28.44 -5.96
C THR A 2 6.06 -27.08 -6.63
N THR A 3 4.97 -26.39 -6.30
CA THR A 3 4.75 -24.98 -6.64
C THR A 3 5.83 -24.14 -5.97
N LYS A 4 6.76 -23.64 -6.79
CA LYS A 4 7.79 -22.70 -6.37
C LYS A 4 7.14 -21.42 -5.87
N GLU A 5 7.53 -21.05 -4.67
CA GLU A 5 7.37 -19.72 -4.06
C GLU A 5 7.71 -18.64 -5.09
N THR A 6 6.72 -17.87 -5.51
CA THR A 6 6.97 -16.55 -6.09
C THR A 6 7.60 -15.71 -4.99
N CYS A 7 8.87 -15.38 -5.16
CA CYS A 7 9.65 -14.54 -4.25
C CYS A 7 9.04 -13.13 -4.22
N VAL A 8 8.10 -12.93 -3.30
CA VAL A 8 7.79 -11.61 -2.76
C VAL A 8 9.07 -11.17 -2.05
N THR A 9 9.68 -10.09 -2.49
CA THR A 9 10.81 -9.49 -1.76
C THR A 9 10.36 -9.24 -0.33
N SER A 10 10.98 -9.92 0.62
CA SER A 10 10.67 -9.75 2.04
C SER A 10 10.78 -8.27 2.40
N PHE A 11 9.87 -7.76 3.23
CA PHE A 11 9.90 -6.37 3.70
C PHE A 11 11.28 -5.97 4.24
N ASP A 12 11.98 -6.90 4.90
CA ASP A 12 13.36 -6.72 5.34
C ASP A 12 14.34 -6.47 4.18
N SER A 13 14.18 -7.18 3.06
CA SER A 13 15.00 -7.01 1.85
C SER A 13 14.76 -5.66 1.16
N LEU A 14 13.51 -5.17 1.16
CA LEU A 14 13.17 -3.82 0.68
C LEU A 14 13.83 -2.74 1.54
N LEU A 15 13.79 -2.88 2.87
CA LEU A 15 14.45 -1.95 3.79
C LEU A 15 15.97 -1.97 3.61
N GLU A 16 16.57 -3.15 3.42
CA GLU A 16 18.00 -3.29 3.17
C GLU A 16 18.44 -2.63 1.85
N GLU A 17 17.64 -2.75 0.79
CA GLU A 17 17.88 -2.04 -0.49
C GLU A 17 17.90 -0.51 -0.29
N LYS A 18 17.04 0.00 0.60
CA LYS A 18 17.01 1.43 0.97
C LYS A 18 18.06 1.81 2.04
N GLY A 19 18.99 0.91 2.38
CA GLY A 19 20.07 1.15 3.34
C GLY A 19 19.64 1.14 4.81
N VAL A 20 18.43 0.66 5.11
CA VAL A 20 17.88 0.58 6.46
C VAL A 20 18.14 -0.80 7.05
N SER A 21 19.09 -0.89 7.99
CA SER A 21 19.30 -2.15 8.72
C SER A 21 18.11 -2.47 9.63
N ARG A 22 17.78 -3.77 9.77
CA ARG A 22 16.76 -4.27 10.70
C ARG A 22 16.88 -3.70 12.12
N ARG A 23 18.12 -3.52 12.59
CA ARG A 23 18.39 -2.96 13.93
C ARG A 23 18.02 -1.48 14.03
N SER A 24 18.35 -0.69 13.01
CA SER A 24 17.98 0.73 12.97
C SER A 24 16.46 0.90 12.89
N PHE A 25 15.80 0.06 12.08
CA PHE A 25 14.35 0.03 11.97
C PHE A 25 13.67 -0.27 13.31
N LEU A 26 14.08 -1.34 14.00
CA LEU A 26 13.50 -1.70 15.30
C LEU A 26 13.73 -0.63 16.38
N LYS A 27 14.89 0.06 16.36
CA LYS A 27 15.14 1.20 17.25
C LYS A 27 14.18 2.35 16.99
N PHE A 28 13.93 2.66 15.71
CA PHE A 28 12.97 3.70 15.34
C PHE A 28 11.55 3.34 15.78
N CYS A 29 11.09 2.12 15.50
CA CYS A 29 9.77 1.65 15.94
C CYS A 29 9.61 1.71 17.47
N GLY A 30 10.64 1.28 18.23
CA GLY A 30 10.64 1.37 19.69
C GLY A 30 10.59 2.81 20.20
N ALA A 31 11.34 3.73 19.57
CA ALA A 31 11.28 5.15 19.91
C ALA A 31 9.89 5.75 19.63
N VAL A 32 9.30 5.46 18.47
CA VAL A 32 7.94 5.91 18.13
C VAL A 32 6.92 5.37 19.13
N ALA A 33 6.99 4.08 19.45
CA ALA A 33 6.10 3.47 20.42
C ALA A 33 6.20 4.14 21.80
N ALA A 34 7.42 4.41 22.27
CA ALA A 34 7.65 5.12 23.53
C ALA A 34 7.10 6.57 23.48
N THR A 35 7.29 7.29 22.38
CA THR A 35 6.76 8.66 22.23
C THR A 35 5.24 8.72 22.23
N LEU A 36 4.58 7.67 21.72
CA LEU A 36 3.13 7.53 21.74
C LEU A 36 2.60 6.99 23.09
N GLY A 37 3.48 6.69 24.04
CA GLY A 37 3.11 6.12 25.34
C GLY A 37 2.57 4.69 25.26
N LEU A 38 2.91 3.96 24.18
CA LEU A 38 2.48 2.57 24.00
C LEU A 38 3.22 1.67 24.99
N SER A 39 2.45 0.97 25.83
CA SER A 39 2.98 -0.05 26.74
C SER A 39 3.41 -1.30 25.98
N GLU A 40 4.41 -2.03 26.49
CA GLU A 40 4.81 -3.35 25.97
C GLU A 40 3.63 -4.34 25.88
N ALA A 41 2.62 -4.18 26.74
CA ALA A 41 1.40 -4.99 26.72
C ALA A 41 0.56 -4.79 25.44
N MET A 42 0.75 -3.69 24.70
CA MET A 42 0.03 -3.39 23.46
C MET A 42 0.73 -3.94 22.21
N VAL A 43 1.96 -4.46 22.33
CA VAL A 43 2.70 -5.10 21.23
C VAL A 43 1.88 -6.16 20.48
N PRO A 44 1.19 -7.13 21.12
CA PRO A 44 0.37 -8.10 20.40
C PRO A 44 -0.80 -7.47 19.65
N GLN A 45 -1.38 -6.40 20.18
CA GLN A 45 -2.49 -5.70 19.53
C GLN A 45 -2.02 -4.89 18.31
N VAL A 46 -0.84 -4.27 18.40
CA VAL A 46 -0.20 -3.60 17.27
C VAL A 46 0.21 -4.61 16.20
N ALA A 47 0.79 -5.74 16.58
CA ALA A 47 1.15 -6.81 15.65
C ALA A 47 -0.08 -7.35 14.91
N HIS A 48 -1.14 -7.65 15.65
CA HIS A 48 -2.41 -8.08 15.07
C HIS A 48 -2.99 -7.05 14.10
N ALA A 49 -3.01 -5.77 14.47
CA ALA A 49 -3.47 -4.70 13.59
C ALA A 49 -2.62 -4.56 12.32
N LEU A 50 -1.31 -4.79 12.40
CA LEU A 50 -0.41 -4.78 11.25
C LEU A 50 -0.60 -6.00 10.34
N GLU A 51 -0.85 -7.18 10.91
CA GLU A 51 -1.13 -8.41 10.15
C GLU A 51 -2.51 -8.35 9.44
N GLU A 52 -3.50 -7.77 10.11
CA GLU A 52 -4.85 -7.60 9.55
C GLU A 52 -4.94 -6.42 8.57
N SER A 53 -4.06 -5.42 8.72
CA SER A 53 -3.95 -4.25 7.84
C SER A 53 -4.03 -4.64 6.36
N VAL A 54 -4.86 -3.92 5.62
CA VAL A 54 -4.87 -3.94 4.14
C VAL A 54 -3.85 -2.96 3.55
N ILE A 55 -3.37 -2.02 4.36
CA ILE A 55 -2.36 -1.03 3.98
C ILE A 55 -1.00 -1.71 4.05
N GLY A 56 -0.38 -1.89 2.88
CA GLY A 56 0.92 -2.56 2.75
C GLY A 56 0.85 -4.08 2.53
N LYS A 57 -0.34 -4.66 2.31
CA LYS A 57 -0.46 -6.06 1.87
C LYS A 57 0.00 -6.18 0.41
N ALA A 58 1.04 -6.99 0.18
CA ALA A 58 1.56 -7.26 -1.16
C ALA A 58 0.63 -8.13 -2.02
N THR A 59 -0.30 -8.90 -1.42
CA THR A 59 -1.24 -9.77 -2.15
C THR A 59 -2.54 -9.99 -1.38
N GLY A 60 -3.68 -10.01 -2.09
CA GLY A 60 -4.93 -10.64 -1.63
C GLY A 60 -6.02 -9.70 -1.08
N ALA A 61 -5.68 -8.50 -0.60
CA ALA A 61 -6.67 -7.51 -0.14
C ALA A 61 -6.05 -6.10 -0.14
N LEU A 62 -5.86 -5.52 -1.33
CA LEU A 62 -5.39 -4.14 -1.47
C LEU A 62 -6.42 -3.18 -0.86
N ALA A 63 -5.95 -2.05 -0.33
CA ALA A 63 -6.84 -1.03 0.20
C ALA A 63 -7.76 -0.49 -0.93
N PRO A 64 -9.10 -0.50 -0.75
CA PRO A 64 -10.02 0.04 -1.76
C PRO A 64 -9.90 1.56 -1.81
N VAL A 65 -9.78 2.10 -3.03
CA VAL A 65 -9.64 3.52 -3.32
C VAL A 65 -10.71 3.96 -4.31
N VAL A 66 -11.44 5.01 -3.93
CA VAL A 66 -12.38 5.73 -4.79
C VAL A 66 -11.73 7.05 -5.16
N TRP A 67 -11.55 7.27 -6.47
CA TRP A 67 -10.97 8.48 -7.02
C TRP A 67 -12.07 9.33 -7.65
N LEU A 68 -12.31 10.52 -7.12
CA LEU A 68 -13.39 11.40 -7.56
C LEU A 68 -12.84 12.62 -8.29
N GLU A 69 -13.20 12.77 -9.56
CA GLU A 69 -12.93 13.96 -10.35
C GLU A 69 -14.05 15.00 -10.15
N LEU A 70 -13.84 15.94 -9.22
CA LEU A 70 -14.80 17.02 -8.93
C LEU A 70 -14.62 18.20 -9.91
N ALA A 71 -14.34 19.40 -9.40
CA ALA A 71 -13.95 20.55 -10.22
C ALA A 71 -12.49 20.39 -10.73
N SER A 72 -12.22 19.27 -11.38
CA SER A 72 -10.91 18.83 -11.82
C SER A 72 -10.66 19.21 -13.28
N CYS A 73 -9.39 19.41 -13.62
CA CYS A 73 -8.90 19.49 -14.99
C CYS A 73 -8.24 18.18 -15.45
N THR A 74 -8.32 17.12 -14.64
CA THR A 74 -7.68 15.81 -14.87
C THR A 74 -6.14 15.84 -14.84
N GLY A 75 -5.54 17.00 -14.56
CA GLY A 75 -4.08 17.13 -14.46
C GLY A 75 -3.46 16.31 -13.31
N CYS A 76 -4.19 16.11 -12.21
CA CYS A 76 -3.73 15.24 -11.12
C CYS A 76 -3.64 13.77 -11.56
N THR A 77 -4.58 13.33 -12.38
CA THR A 77 -4.67 11.98 -12.95
C THR A 77 -3.60 11.75 -14.00
N GLU A 78 -3.34 12.77 -14.84
CA GLU A 78 -2.23 12.74 -15.80
C GLU A 78 -0.87 12.69 -15.08
N SER A 79 -0.69 13.49 -14.03
CA SER A 79 0.49 13.43 -13.18
C SER A 79 0.70 12.03 -12.56
N LEU A 80 -0.38 11.38 -12.08
CA LEU A 80 -0.34 9.99 -11.62
C LEU A 80 0.09 9.02 -12.73
N ALA A 81 -0.40 9.21 -13.95
CA ALA A 81 -0.07 8.36 -15.09
C ALA A 81 1.41 8.47 -15.52
N GLN A 82 2.10 9.56 -15.13
CA GLN A 82 3.52 9.80 -15.40
C GLN A 82 4.46 9.36 -14.26
N VAL A 83 3.95 8.76 -13.19
CA VAL A 83 4.82 8.28 -12.10
C VAL A 83 5.62 7.07 -12.60
N ASP A 84 6.95 7.13 -12.42
CA ASP A 84 7.87 6.07 -12.85
C ASP A 84 8.30 5.11 -11.71
N THR A 85 8.25 5.54 -10.45
CA THR A 85 8.77 4.74 -9.33
C THR A 85 7.94 4.94 -8.06
N PRO A 86 6.98 4.03 -7.77
CA PRO A 86 6.54 2.91 -8.60
C PRO A 86 5.73 3.36 -9.83
N ASP A 87 5.75 2.59 -10.91
CA ASP A 87 4.96 2.90 -12.10
C ASP A 87 3.45 2.74 -11.84
N VAL A 88 2.62 3.40 -12.65
CA VAL A 88 1.16 3.42 -12.44
C VAL A 88 0.53 2.03 -12.43
N ALA A 89 1.06 1.07 -13.20
CA ALA A 89 0.53 -0.30 -13.19
C ALA A 89 0.79 -0.98 -11.84
N THR A 90 2.00 -0.84 -11.28
CA THR A 90 2.31 -1.32 -9.92
C THR A 90 1.41 -0.67 -8.88
N ILE A 91 1.13 0.63 -8.99
CA ILE A 91 0.22 1.30 -8.06
C ILE A 91 -1.18 0.67 -8.10
N VAL A 92 -1.78 0.55 -9.28
CA VAL A 92 -3.18 0.12 -9.46
C VAL A 92 -3.36 -1.40 -9.28
N LEU A 93 -2.33 -2.21 -9.51
CA LEU A 93 -2.43 -3.67 -9.47
C LEU A 93 -1.85 -4.29 -8.20
N GLU A 94 -0.89 -3.61 -7.55
CA GLU A 94 -0.12 -4.20 -6.44
C GLU A 94 -0.16 -3.37 -5.15
N MET A 95 -0.54 -2.08 -5.20
CA MET A 95 -0.55 -1.22 -4.01
C MET A 95 -1.97 -0.86 -3.54
N ILE A 96 -2.87 -0.54 -4.46
CA ILE A 96 -4.25 -0.14 -4.16
C ILE A 96 -5.23 -0.89 -5.05
N SER A 97 -6.46 -1.07 -4.56
CA SER A 97 -7.58 -1.48 -5.41
C SER A 97 -8.33 -0.21 -5.85
N LEU A 98 -8.04 0.29 -7.05
CA LEU A 98 -8.75 1.44 -7.60
C LEU A 98 -10.15 0.99 -8.07
N THR A 99 -11.11 0.99 -7.14
CA THR A 99 -12.46 0.47 -7.37
C THR A 99 -13.32 1.41 -8.21
N TYR A 100 -13.02 2.70 -8.19
CA TYR A 100 -13.76 3.69 -8.97
C TYR A 100 -12.82 4.84 -9.40
N SER A 101 -12.87 5.19 -10.69
CA SER A 101 -12.29 6.38 -11.28
C SER A 101 -13.07 6.72 -12.55
N GLU A 102 -13.46 7.98 -12.73
CA GLU A 102 -14.16 8.40 -13.96
C GLU A 102 -13.27 8.27 -15.21
N THR A 103 -11.94 8.38 -15.04
CA THR A 103 -10.99 8.45 -16.16
C THR A 103 -10.40 7.08 -16.52
N LEU A 104 -10.16 6.23 -15.52
CA LEU A 104 -9.41 4.97 -15.70
C LEU A 104 -10.28 3.72 -15.67
N SER A 105 -11.54 3.81 -15.21
CA SER A 105 -12.42 2.65 -15.17
C SER A 105 -12.79 2.16 -16.56
N ALA A 106 -12.91 0.83 -16.71
CA ALA A 106 -13.39 0.21 -17.93
C ALA A 106 -14.91 0.39 -18.13
N GLY A 107 -15.67 0.48 -17.04
CA GLY A 107 -17.11 0.77 -17.06
C GLY A 107 -17.39 2.26 -17.30
N ALA A 108 -18.60 2.58 -17.75
CA ALA A 108 -19.06 3.95 -17.95
C ALA A 108 -20.56 4.10 -17.64
N GLY A 109 -20.98 5.31 -17.27
CA GLY A 109 -22.36 5.60 -16.89
C GLY A 109 -22.84 4.69 -15.76
N TYR A 110 -24.08 4.18 -15.87
CA TYR A 110 -24.69 3.36 -14.82
C TYR A 110 -23.85 2.13 -14.43
N SER A 111 -23.19 1.47 -15.40
CA SER A 111 -22.36 0.29 -15.14
C SER A 111 -21.08 0.60 -14.35
N LEU A 112 -20.71 1.87 -14.20
CA LEU A 112 -19.62 2.32 -13.33
C LEU A 112 -20.13 2.74 -11.94
N GLU A 113 -21.38 3.21 -11.86
CA GLU A 113 -22.00 3.72 -10.64
C GLU A 113 -22.64 2.63 -9.78
N GLU A 114 -22.89 1.44 -10.36
CA GLU A 114 -23.38 0.23 -9.69
C GLU A 114 -22.29 -0.45 -8.84
#